data_AF-A0A7Y2AE20-F1
#
_entry.id   AF-A0A7Y2AE20-F1
#
_cell.length_a   1.000
_cell.length_b   1.000
_cell.length_c   1.000
_cell.angle_alpha   90.00
_cell.angle_beta   90.00
_cell.angle_gamma   90.00
#
_symmetry.space_group_name_H-M   'P 1'
#
loop_
_entity.id
_entity.type
_entity.pdbx_description
1 polymer ?
#
loop_
_entity_poly.entity_id
_entity_poly.type
_entity_poly.pdbx_seq_one_letter_code
_entity_poly.pdbx_strand_id
1 'polypeptide(L)'
;MKTKLILLAGLLCCNLLFTQTFSDSTSLLNYTSFYAPCVLDMNGDDLDDVVTFVSSGGIDMRIDYQQPDGTFSGQYFNINLPDAPSWSIAGGDLTGNGYNDLILGDGNSVTFVKANDTGTGYTHQQMVG
;
A
#
# COMPACT_ATOMS: atom_id res chain seq x y z
N MET A 1 -12.21 24.11 -50.09
CA MET A 1 -12.78 22.79 -49.70
C MET A 1 -11.74 21.79 -49.19
N LYS A 2 -10.44 21.92 -49.49
CA LYS A 2 -9.41 20.93 -49.13
C LYS A 2 -8.94 21.00 -47.66
N THR A 3 -9.01 22.17 -47.01
CA THR A 3 -8.50 22.38 -45.64
C THR A 3 -9.44 21.85 -44.53
N LYS A 4 -10.75 21.80 -44.78
CA LYS A 4 -11.74 21.27 -43.81
C LYS A 4 -11.72 19.73 -43.73
N LEU A 5 -11.25 19.05 -44.77
CA LEU A 5 -11.17 17.58 -44.80
C LEU A 5 -10.00 17.03 -43.97
N ILE A 6 -8.90 17.80 -43.85
CA ILE A 6 -7.72 17.40 -43.08
C ILE A 6 -7.96 17.57 -41.57
N LEU A 7 -8.72 18.59 -41.16
CA LEU A 7 -9.09 18.79 -39.76
C LEU A 7 -10.04 17.71 -39.23
N LEU A 8 -10.88 17.14 -40.10
CA LEU A 8 -11.81 16.07 -39.75
C LEU A 8 -11.13 14.68 -39.67
N ALA A 9 -10.08 14.45 -40.47
CA ALA A 9 -9.27 13.23 -40.39
C ALA A 9 -8.37 13.21 -39.14
N GLY A 10 -7.80 14.36 -38.74
CA GLY A 10 -6.96 14.46 -37.54
C GLY A 10 -7.71 14.25 -36.22
N LEU A 11 -9.00 14.63 -36.16
CA LEU A 11 -9.83 14.47 -34.95
C LEU A 11 -10.38 13.04 -34.79
N LEU A 12 -10.36 12.23 -35.85
CA LEU A 12 -10.84 10.84 -35.80
C LEU A 12 -9.78 9.87 -35.26
N CYS A 13 -8.50 10.22 -35.35
CA CYS A 13 -7.39 9.40 -34.85
C CYS A 13 -7.19 9.48 -33.33
N CYS A 14 -7.78 10.47 -32.63
CA CYS A 14 -7.52 10.69 -31.20
C CYS A 14 -8.36 9.83 -30.26
N ASN A 15 -9.27 9.00 -30.78
CA ASN A 15 -10.01 8.02 -29.98
C ASN A 15 -9.27 6.68 -29.94
N LEU A 16 -8.00 6.70 -29.53
CA LEU A 16 -7.34 5.49 -29.07
C LEU A 16 -8.00 5.11 -27.75
N LEU A 17 -9.06 4.30 -27.84
CA LEU A 17 -9.63 3.57 -26.71
C LEU A 17 -8.58 2.55 -26.26
N PHE A 18 -7.63 2.99 -25.43
CA PHE A 18 -6.78 2.06 -24.70
C PHE A 18 -7.64 1.41 -23.61
N THR A 19 -8.04 0.17 -23.82
CA THR A 19 -8.59 -0.65 -22.75
C THR A 19 -7.42 -1.09 -21.86
N GLN A 20 -7.31 -0.53 -20.66
CA GLN A 20 -6.37 -1.03 -19.66
C GLN A 20 -6.98 -2.29 -19.04
N THR A 21 -6.39 -3.45 -19.31
CA THR A 21 -6.68 -4.66 -18.57
C THR A 21 -5.78 -4.75 -17.35
N PHE A 22 -6.37 -5.14 -16.22
CA PHE A 22 -5.65 -5.52 -15.01
C PHE A 22 -5.64 -7.05 -14.95
N SER A 23 -4.47 -7.62 -14.71
CA SER A 23 -4.32 -9.05 -14.48
C SER A 23 -4.22 -9.29 -12.99
N ASP A 24 -5.07 -10.16 -12.45
CA ASP A 24 -4.94 -10.60 -11.07
C ASP A 24 -3.61 -11.31 -10.87
N SER A 25 -2.76 -10.73 -10.03
CA SER A 25 -1.44 -11.23 -9.67
C SER A 25 -1.35 -11.53 -8.16
N THR A 26 -2.49 -11.67 -7.47
CA THR A 26 -2.54 -11.96 -6.04
C THR A 26 -1.76 -13.23 -5.67
N SER A 27 -1.60 -14.17 -6.61
CA SER A 27 -0.80 -15.38 -6.43
C SER A 27 0.71 -15.13 -6.23
N LEU A 28 1.20 -13.92 -6.51
CA LEU A 28 2.58 -13.53 -6.19
C LEU A 28 2.78 -13.29 -4.69
N LEU A 29 1.71 -13.01 -3.94
CA LEU A 29 1.75 -12.86 -2.50
C LEU A 29 1.68 -14.24 -1.83
N ASN A 30 2.64 -14.51 -0.96
CA ASN A 30 2.68 -15.75 -0.18
C ASN A 30 1.72 -15.74 1.03
N TYR A 31 1.02 -14.62 1.24
CA TYR A 31 0.06 -14.43 2.31
C TYR A 31 -1.01 -13.42 1.90
N THR A 32 -2.26 -13.69 2.23
CA THR A 32 -3.36 -12.74 2.12
C THR A 32 -4.12 -12.68 3.44
N SER A 33 -4.49 -11.48 3.86
CA SER A 33 -5.18 -11.23 5.13
C SER A 33 -6.67 -10.94 4.92
N PHE A 34 -7.43 -11.04 6.01
CA PHE A 34 -8.79 -10.50 6.09
C PHE A 34 -8.81 -8.98 6.32
N TYR A 35 -7.70 -8.39 6.78
CA TYR A 35 -7.60 -6.94 6.93
C TYR A 35 -7.21 -6.28 5.61
N ALA A 36 -7.73 -5.07 5.37
CA ALA A 36 -7.41 -4.30 4.18
C ALA A 36 -5.89 -4.04 4.10
N PRO A 37 -5.25 -4.28 2.94
CA PRO A 37 -3.85 -3.94 2.75
C PRO A 37 -3.66 -2.45 2.45
N CYS A 38 -2.43 -1.98 2.58
CA CYS A 38 -1.96 -0.69 2.06
C CYS A 38 -0.77 -0.94 1.13
N VAL A 39 -0.58 -0.08 0.13
CA VAL A 39 0.51 -0.20 -0.85
C VAL A 39 1.35 1.07 -0.82
N LEU A 40 2.62 0.92 -0.48
CA LEU A 40 3.58 2.00 -0.18
C LEU A 40 5.00 1.45 -0.40
N ASP A 41 5.97 2.29 -0.76
CA ASP A 41 7.39 1.92 -0.64
C ASP A 41 7.80 1.98 0.84
N MET A 42 8.07 0.83 1.46
CA MET A 42 8.38 0.72 2.89
C MET A 42 9.87 0.56 3.19
N ASN A 43 10.72 0.44 2.17
CA ASN A 43 12.16 0.24 2.34
C ASN A 43 13.03 1.28 1.58
N GLY A 44 12.43 2.16 0.79
CA GLY A 44 13.09 3.21 0.02
C GLY A 44 13.75 2.72 -1.27
N ASP A 45 13.28 1.61 -1.86
CA ASP A 45 13.83 1.05 -3.11
C ASP A 45 13.08 1.50 -4.38
N ASP A 46 12.14 2.44 -4.25
CA ASP A 46 11.26 2.97 -5.29
C ASP A 46 10.29 1.92 -5.89
N LEU A 47 10.07 0.79 -5.20
CA LEU A 47 9.06 -0.22 -5.55
C LEU A 47 7.87 -0.20 -4.58
N ASP A 48 6.71 -0.62 -5.07
CA ASP A 48 5.48 -0.66 -4.28
C ASP A 48 5.45 -1.95 -3.44
N ASP A 49 5.47 -1.81 -2.11
CA ASP A 49 5.31 -2.94 -1.18
C ASP A 49 3.86 -3.11 -0.74
N VAL A 50 3.51 -4.31 -0.27
CA VAL A 50 2.18 -4.58 0.29
C VAL A 50 2.27 -4.73 1.80
N VAL A 51 1.65 -3.80 2.52
CA VAL A 51 1.48 -3.85 3.97
C VAL A 51 0.15 -4.49 4.30
N THR A 52 0.16 -5.50 5.17
CA THR A 52 -1.05 -6.10 5.72
C THR A 52 -0.89 -6.39 7.22
N PHE A 53 -1.98 -6.73 7.88
CA PHE A 53 -1.97 -7.13 9.28
C PHE A 53 -2.37 -8.60 9.41
N VAL A 54 -1.84 -9.29 10.42
CA VAL A 54 -2.04 -10.72 10.64
C VAL A 54 -2.44 -10.97 12.08
N SER A 55 -3.33 -11.93 12.32
CA SER A 55 -3.65 -12.38 13.67
C SER A 55 -2.84 -13.64 14.00
N SER A 56 -1.85 -13.52 14.89
CA SER A 56 -0.94 -14.62 15.27
C SER A 56 -0.52 -14.53 16.75
N GLY A 57 -1.48 -14.63 17.67
CA GLY A 57 -1.24 -14.41 19.11
C GLY A 57 -1.20 -12.92 19.52
N GLY A 58 -1.44 -12.05 18.54
CA GLY A 58 -1.56 -10.59 18.60
C GLY A 58 -1.92 -10.11 17.18
N ILE A 59 -2.11 -8.80 17.00
CA ILE A 59 -2.29 -8.22 15.65
C ILE A 59 -0.96 -7.62 15.22
N ASP A 60 -0.27 -8.32 14.34
CA ASP A 60 1.07 -7.98 13.87
C ASP A 60 1.06 -7.48 12.44
N MET A 61 2.10 -6.75 12.07
CA MET A 61 2.25 -6.22 10.72
C MET A 61 3.07 -7.20 9.88
N ARG A 62 2.68 -7.33 8.62
CA ARG A 62 3.46 -8.00 7.58
C ARG A 62 3.67 -7.04 6.44
N ILE A 63 4.90 -6.97 5.95
CA ILE A 63 5.25 -6.24 4.73
C ILE A 63 5.76 -7.27 3.73
N ASP A 64 5.10 -7.37 2.59
CA ASP A 64 5.56 -8.13 1.43
C ASP A 64 6.30 -7.14 0.53
N TYR A 65 7.65 -7.21 0.56
CA TYR A 65 8.53 -6.33 -0.19
C TYR A 65 8.61 -6.75 -1.66
N GLN A 66 8.28 -5.85 -2.58
CA GLN A 66 8.44 -6.14 -4.00
C GLN A 66 9.93 -6.27 -4.33
N GLN A 67 10.27 -7.27 -5.14
CA GLN A 67 11.63 -7.48 -5.63
C GLN A 67 11.73 -6.95 -7.08
N PRO A 68 12.94 -6.60 -7.56
CA PRO A 68 13.12 -6.11 -8.93
C PRO A 68 12.68 -7.08 -10.04
N ASP A 69 12.53 -8.37 -9.75
CA ASP A 69 12.02 -9.38 -10.67
C ASP A 69 10.48 -9.54 -10.64
N GLY A 70 9.80 -8.71 -9.84
CA GLY A 70 8.35 -8.72 -9.66
C GLY A 70 7.85 -9.73 -8.63
N THR A 71 8.72 -10.50 -7.98
CA THR A 71 8.35 -11.38 -6.87
C THR A 71 8.20 -10.60 -5.56
N PHE A 72 7.68 -11.23 -4.51
CA PHE A 72 7.50 -10.62 -3.19
C PHE A 72 8.21 -11.42 -2.09
N SER A 73 8.90 -10.70 -1.20
CA SER A 73 9.57 -11.24 -0.01
C SER A 73 8.92 -10.70 1.25
N GLY A 74 8.26 -11.57 2.02
CA GLY A 74 7.48 -11.14 3.17
C GLY A 74 8.22 -11.19 4.50
N GLN A 75 8.11 -10.11 5.27
CA GLN A 75 8.66 -9.94 6.61
C GLN A 75 7.57 -9.63 7.63
N TYR A 76 7.69 -10.21 8.83
CA TYR A 76 6.80 -9.92 9.95
C TYR A 76 7.46 -8.93 10.92
N PHE A 77 6.64 -8.02 11.44
CA PHE A 77 6.99 -7.09 12.49
C PHE A 77 6.04 -7.31 13.66
N ASN A 78 6.60 -7.61 14.82
CA ASN A 78 5.83 -7.76 16.05
C ASN A 78 5.44 -6.35 16.54
N ILE A 79 4.20 -5.96 16.23
CA ILE A 79 3.63 -4.67 16.64
C ILE A 79 2.71 -4.86 17.84
N ASN A 80 2.07 -6.04 17.92
CA ASN A 80 1.11 -6.42 18.95
C ASN A 80 0.05 -5.32 19.18
N LEU A 81 -0.69 -4.97 18.13
CA LEU A 81 -1.72 -3.95 18.21
C LEU A 81 -2.87 -4.42 19.11
N PRO A 82 -3.43 -3.51 19.93
CA PRO A 82 -4.58 -3.80 20.79
C PRO A 82 -5.88 -3.99 19.98
N ASP A 83 -6.08 -3.20 18.93
CA ASP A 83 -7.24 -3.25 18.04
C ASP A 83 -6.80 -3.43 16.58
N ALA A 84 -7.62 -4.15 15.82
CA ALA A 84 -7.34 -4.41 14.42
C ALA A 84 -7.76 -3.23 13.53
N PRO A 85 -7.10 -2.99 12.38
CA PRO A 85 -7.55 -2.03 11.39
C PRO A 85 -8.81 -2.52 10.67
N SER A 86 -9.95 -2.52 11.37
CA SER A 86 -11.20 -3.10 10.91
C SER A 86 -11.88 -2.27 9.82
N TRP A 87 -11.57 -0.97 9.75
CA TRP A 87 -12.23 -0.03 8.84
C TRP A 87 -11.31 0.54 7.76
N SER A 88 -10.07 0.90 8.11
CA SER A 88 -9.20 1.59 7.17
C SER A 88 -7.72 1.46 7.52
N ILE A 89 -6.89 1.59 6.49
CA ILE A 89 -5.44 1.79 6.58
C ILE A 89 -5.03 2.88 5.59
N ALA A 90 -4.09 3.73 6.00
CA ALA A 90 -3.40 4.69 5.15
C ALA A 90 -1.95 4.81 5.59
N GLY A 91 -1.06 5.28 4.71
CA GLY A 91 0.35 5.47 5.03
C GLY A 91 0.98 6.68 4.37
N GLY A 92 2.15 7.04 4.87
CA GLY A 92 2.97 8.18 4.45
C GLY A 92 3.96 8.57 5.54
N ASP A 93 5.00 9.34 5.22
CA ASP A 93 5.96 9.86 6.21
C ASP A 93 5.32 10.94 7.10
N LEU A 94 4.80 10.55 8.27
CA LEU A 94 4.14 11.42 9.23
C LEU A 94 5.13 12.09 10.18
N THR A 95 6.30 11.48 10.37
CA THR A 95 7.34 11.95 11.29
C THR A 95 8.39 12.82 10.62
N GLY A 96 8.47 12.81 9.28
CA GLY A 96 9.46 13.53 8.50
C GLY A 96 10.84 12.89 8.53
N ASN A 97 10.92 11.59 8.84
CA ASN A 97 12.19 10.87 8.95
C ASN A 97 12.60 10.12 7.67
N GLY A 98 11.83 10.27 6.60
CA GLY A 98 12.09 9.64 5.31
C GLY A 98 11.56 8.20 5.19
N TYR A 99 10.82 7.70 6.19
CA TYR A 99 10.21 6.38 6.17
C TYR A 99 8.70 6.49 6.30
N ASN A 100 7.97 5.64 5.56
CA ASN A 100 6.51 5.65 5.61
C ASN A 100 6.01 5.10 6.95
N ASP A 101 5.13 5.87 7.58
CA ASP A 101 4.34 5.50 8.76
C ASP A 101 2.93 5.05 8.32
N LEU A 102 2.14 4.52 9.25
CA LEU A 102 0.77 4.07 9.01
C LEU A 102 -0.23 4.69 10.00
N ILE A 103 -1.45 4.89 9.52
CA ILE A 103 -2.62 5.25 10.31
C ILE A 103 -3.68 4.16 10.12
N LEU A 104 -4.10 3.59 11.23
CA LEU A 104 -5.03 2.48 11.30
C LEU A 104 -6.34 2.96 11.91
N GLY A 105 -7.43 2.73 11.18
CA GLY A 105 -8.78 3.00 11.65
C GLY A 105 -9.45 1.72 12.15
N ASP A 106 -9.82 1.74 13.42
CA ASP A 106 -10.77 0.82 14.02
C ASP A 106 -12.09 1.55 14.31
N GLY A 107 -13.17 0.82 14.57
CA GLY A 107 -14.47 1.39 14.94
C GLY A 107 -14.44 2.29 16.18
N ASN A 108 -13.50 2.10 17.11
CA ASN A 108 -13.39 2.88 18.35
C ASN A 108 -12.03 3.54 18.57
N SER A 109 -11.05 3.30 17.68
CA SER A 109 -9.71 3.84 17.87
C SER A 109 -9.03 4.21 16.56
N VAL A 110 -8.08 5.14 16.67
CA VAL A 110 -7.09 5.42 15.63
C VAL A 110 -5.74 5.06 16.19
N THR A 111 -5.00 4.22 15.47
CA THR A 111 -3.64 3.83 15.85
C THR A 111 -2.63 4.34 14.84
N PHE A 112 -1.60 5.02 15.32
CA PHE A 112 -0.44 5.41 14.51
C PHE A 112 0.63 4.35 14.66
N VAL A 113 1.18 3.83 13.57
CA VAL A 113 2.35 2.94 13.56
C VAL A 113 3.48 3.70 12.89
N LYS A 114 4.54 4.01 13.64
CA LYS A 114 5.63 4.89 13.20
C LYS A 114 6.91 4.11 12.98
N ALA A 115 7.55 4.30 11.84
CA ALA A 115 8.87 3.77 11.52
C ALA A 115 9.94 4.49 12.34
N ASN A 116 11.01 3.77 12.69
CA ASN A 116 12.21 4.37 13.27
C ASN A 116 13.08 5.03 12.20
N ASP A 117 14.07 5.82 12.61
CA ASP A 117 14.99 6.57 11.73
C ASP A 117 15.93 5.69 10.87
N THR A 118 15.72 4.37 10.88
CA THR A 118 16.48 3.41 10.06
C THR A 118 15.58 2.53 9.19
N GLY A 119 14.25 2.70 9.24
CA GLY A 119 13.29 1.85 8.52
C GLY A 119 13.24 0.38 8.97
N THR A 120 13.92 0.03 10.06
CA THR A 120 14.09 -1.39 10.48
C THR A 120 13.07 -1.84 11.52
N GLY A 121 12.29 -0.93 12.08
CA GLY A 121 11.36 -1.23 13.16
C GLY A 121 10.31 -0.16 13.33
N TYR A 122 9.24 -0.53 14.03
CA TYR A 122 8.03 0.27 14.15
C TYR A 122 7.53 0.31 15.60
N THR A 123 6.90 1.41 15.98
CA THR A 123 6.24 1.58 17.28
C THR A 123 4.82 2.08 17.08
N HIS A 124 3.90 1.74 17.98
CA HIS A 124 2.51 2.17 17.84
C HIS A 124 2.06 3.12 18.97
N GLN A 125 1.12 4.00 18.65
CA GLN A 125 0.41 4.85 19.59
C GLN A 125 -1.09 4.83 19.26
N GLN A 126 -1.90 4.32 20.18
CA GLN A 126 -3.35 4.26 20.04
C GLN A 126 -4.03 5.47 20.68
N MET A 127 -5.05 5.98 20.01
CA MET A 127 -5.97 7.00 20.49
C MET A 127 -7.38 6.40 20.51
N VAL A 128 -7.97 6.26 21.70
CA VAL A 128 -9.32 5.71 21.90
C VAL A 128 -10.34 6.85 21.95
N GLY A 129 -11.46 6.69 21.24
CA GLY A 129 -12.58 7.64 21.19
C GLY A 129 -13.72 7.33 22.13
#